data_AF-A0A1X7SVL5-F1
#
_entry.id   AF-A0A1X7SVL5-F1
#
_cell.length_a   1.000
_cell.length_b   1.000
_cell.length_c   1.000
_cell.angle_alpha   90.00
_cell.angle_beta   90.00
_cell.angle_gamma   90.00
#
_symmetry.space_group_name_H-M   'P 1'
#
loop_
_entity.id
_entity.type
_entity.pdbx_description
1 polymer ?
#
loop_
_entity_poly.entity_id
_entity_poly.type
_entity_poly.pdbx_seq_one_letter_code
_entity_poly.pdbx_strand_id
1 'polypeptide(L)'
;MMREMWLSSRDNVNLLFEICHQAFHLPLSHPGVVNKLTELYSSWVQDSNKPLFMEAPAPPIIVSSLPVSPSPAPPPAPSLSVLPWEAISGYSKFDRSDVRAGLQSSLKMFIAHTSQLFLHQQSGSNGHQLEIQVDSGRRILKLYQEIVQQWTLDGETWLYLLSVLLHLTITLLYDESSPPPENRDTSLGGSIADQLLQ
;
A
#
# COMPACT_ATOMS: atom_id res chain seq x y z
N MET A 1 -20.79 4.66 -11.12
CA MET A 1 -21.98 4.19 -10.39
C MET A 1 -21.75 2.96 -9.51
N MET A 2 -21.63 1.71 -10.00
CA MET A 2 -21.47 0.55 -9.07
C MET A 2 -20.16 0.57 -8.26
N ARG A 3 -19.04 0.94 -8.89
CA ARG A 3 -17.72 1.06 -8.24
C ARG A 3 -17.75 2.11 -7.12
N GLU A 4 -18.38 3.25 -7.36
CA GLU A 4 -18.52 4.33 -6.39
C GLU A 4 -19.38 3.88 -5.20
N MET A 5 -20.49 3.18 -5.45
CA MET A 5 -21.36 2.65 -4.40
C MET A 5 -20.63 1.63 -3.51
N TRP A 6 -19.80 0.76 -4.09
CA TRP A 6 -18.98 -0.17 -3.32
C TRP A 6 -17.87 0.54 -2.53
N LEU A 7 -17.20 1.52 -3.12
CA LEU A 7 -16.12 2.29 -2.48
C LEU A 7 -16.61 3.42 -1.56
N SER A 8 -17.93 3.53 -1.32
CA SER A 8 -18.52 4.55 -0.45
C SER A 8 -18.57 4.15 1.03
N SER A 9 -18.35 2.86 1.36
CA SER A 9 -18.36 2.38 2.75
C SER A 9 -16.97 1.95 3.19
N ARG A 10 -16.59 2.31 4.42
CA ARG A 10 -15.30 1.94 5.02
C ARG A 10 -15.14 0.43 5.12
N ASP A 11 -16.20 -0.29 5.47
CA ASP A 11 -16.19 -1.75 5.59
C ASP A 11 -15.92 -2.41 4.23
N ASN A 12 -16.53 -1.88 3.16
CA ASN A 12 -16.31 -2.40 1.81
C ASN A 12 -14.89 -2.13 1.32
N VAL A 13 -14.32 -0.96 1.63
CA VAL A 13 -12.94 -0.61 1.28
C VAL A 13 -11.96 -1.49 2.06
N ASN A 14 -12.19 -1.72 3.35
CA ASN A 14 -11.38 -2.64 4.15
C ASN A 14 -11.47 -4.07 3.61
N LEU A 15 -12.69 -4.55 3.31
CA LEU A 15 -12.90 -5.87 2.71
C LEU A 15 -12.18 -5.98 1.36
N LEU A 16 -12.25 -4.95 0.52
CA LEU A 16 -11.53 -4.91 -0.76
C LEU A 16 -10.02 -5.00 -0.57
N PHE A 17 -9.46 -4.23 0.37
CA PHE A 17 -8.04 -4.28 0.66
C PHE A 17 -7.61 -5.63 1.23
N GLU A 18 -8.43 -6.24 2.08
CA GLU A 18 -8.18 -7.58 2.59
C GLU A 18 -8.21 -8.61 1.46
N ILE A 19 -9.22 -8.57 0.58
CA ILE A 19 -9.28 -9.45 -0.59
C ILE A 19 -8.05 -9.27 -1.48
N CYS A 20 -7.63 -8.03 -1.75
CA CYS A 20 -6.43 -7.76 -2.51
C CYS A 20 -5.18 -8.31 -1.80
N HIS A 21 -5.05 -8.09 -0.50
CA HIS A 21 -3.93 -8.58 0.29
C HIS A 21 -3.85 -10.11 0.20
N GLN A 22 -4.93 -10.82 0.52
CA GLN A 22 -5.01 -12.28 0.43
C GLN A 22 -4.75 -12.79 -1.00
N ALA A 23 -5.15 -12.03 -2.01
CA ALA A 23 -4.94 -12.42 -3.39
C ALA A 23 -3.46 -12.41 -3.82
N PHE A 24 -2.61 -11.58 -3.21
CA PHE A 24 -1.16 -11.62 -3.40
C PHE A 24 -0.48 -12.77 -2.64
N HIS A 25 -1.16 -13.39 -1.67
CA HIS A 25 -0.69 -14.58 -0.94
C HIS A 25 -1.10 -15.91 -1.60
N LEU A 26 -1.96 -15.88 -2.62
CA LEU A 26 -2.38 -17.09 -3.33
C LEU A 26 -1.20 -17.69 -4.13
N PRO A 27 -1.11 -19.03 -4.22
CA PRO A 27 -0.14 -19.69 -5.09
C PRO A 27 -0.26 -19.17 -6.51
N LEU A 28 0.88 -18.90 -7.15
CA LEU A 28 0.99 -18.28 -8.47
C LEU A 28 0.43 -19.13 -9.64
N SER A 29 -0.27 -20.22 -9.35
CA SER A 29 -1.01 -21.04 -10.32
C SER A 29 -2.13 -20.27 -11.05
N HIS A 30 -2.47 -19.06 -10.59
CA HIS A 30 -3.40 -18.16 -11.26
C HIS A 30 -2.78 -16.77 -11.50
N PRO A 31 -1.84 -16.63 -12.45
CA PRO A 31 -1.19 -15.34 -12.70
C PRO A 31 -2.13 -14.25 -13.20
N GLY A 32 -3.28 -14.64 -13.74
CA GLY A 32 -4.35 -13.71 -14.08
C GLY A 32 -4.84 -12.87 -12.89
N VAL A 33 -4.67 -13.33 -11.65
CA VAL A 33 -5.08 -12.58 -10.44
C VAL A 33 -4.13 -11.41 -10.18
N VAL A 34 -2.82 -11.67 -10.16
CA VAL A 34 -1.78 -10.64 -9.94
C VAL A 34 -1.82 -9.59 -11.05
N ASN A 35 -2.01 -10.03 -12.30
CA ASN A 35 -2.14 -9.13 -13.44
C ASN A 35 -3.35 -8.22 -13.31
N LYS A 36 -4.52 -8.78 -13.00
CA LYS A 36 -5.75 -8.00 -12.79
C LYS A 36 -5.64 -7.03 -11.61
N LEU A 37 -4.95 -7.41 -10.54
CA LEU A 37 -4.72 -6.51 -9.40
C LEU A 37 -3.78 -5.37 -9.76
N THR A 38 -2.72 -5.67 -10.50
CA THR A 38 -1.78 -4.65 -10.96
C THR A 38 -2.46 -3.67 -11.92
N GLU A 39 -3.32 -4.17 -12.81
CA GLU A 39 -4.18 -3.33 -13.67
C GLU A 39 -5.19 -2.51 -12.86
N LEU A 40 -5.80 -3.09 -11.82
CA LEU A 40 -6.72 -2.37 -10.94
C LEU A 40 -6.01 -1.21 -10.21
N TYR A 41 -4.81 -1.46 -9.68
CA TYR A 41 -4.00 -0.44 -9.01
C TYR A 41 -3.50 0.62 -10.00
N SER A 42 -3.04 0.22 -11.17
CA SER A 42 -2.65 1.13 -12.25
C SER A 42 -3.83 2.03 -12.66
N SER A 43 -5.03 1.44 -12.79
CA SER A 43 -6.25 2.21 -13.02
C SER A 43 -6.47 3.25 -11.93
N TRP A 44 -6.35 2.93 -10.64
CA TRP A 44 -6.50 3.93 -9.58
C TRP A 44 -5.41 5.00 -9.56
N VAL A 45 -4.19 4.65 -9.97
CA VAL A 45 -3.05 5.58 -10.03
C VAL A 45 -3.23 6.57 -11.17
N GLN A 46 -3.72 6.13 -12.34
CA GLN A 46 -3.87 6.95 -13.55
C GLN A 46 -5.22 7.67 -13.65
N ASP A 47 -6.26 7.22 -12.94
CA ASP A 47 -7.59 7.80 -13.00
C ASP A 47 -7.60 9.24 -12.43
N SER A 48 -8.02 10.19 -13.27
CA SER A 48 -8.22 11.58 -12.87
C SER A 48 -9.27 11.72 -11.77
N ASN A 49 -10.28 10.83 -11.76
CA ASN A 49 -11.30 10.73 -10.72
C ASN A 49 -10.89 9.67 -9.71
N LYS A 50 -9.96 10.04 -8.84
CA LYS A 50 -9.46 9.18 -7.76
C LYS A 50 -10.59 8.61 -6.92
N PRO A 51 -10.45 7.36 -6.42
CA PRO A 51 -11.41 6.81 -5.49
C PRO A 51 -11.42 7.59 -4.16
N LEU A 52 -12.60 7.68 -3.54
CA LEU A 52 -12.85 8.48 -2.33
C LEU A 52 -11.84 8.18 -1.20
N PHE A 53 -11.40 6.93 -1.06
CA PHE A 53 -10.44 6.54 -0.02
C PHE A 53 -9.03 7.14 -0.19
N MET A 54 -8.66 7.59 -1.39
CA MET A 54 -7.37 8.25 -1.66
C MET A 54 -7.41 9.76 -1.41
N GLU A 55 -8.59 10.33 -1.17
CA GLU A 55 -8.71 11.74 -0.81
C GLU A 55 -8.18 11.99 0.61
N ALA A 56 -7.80 13.25 0.87
CA ALA A 56 -7.35 13.66 2.19
C ALA A 56 -8.47 13.40 3.23
N PRO A 57 -8.14 12.84 4.41
CA PRO A 57 -9.07 12.71 5.52
C PRO A 57 -9.70 14.07 5.83
N ALA A 58 -10.96 14.09 6.25
CA ALA A 58 -11.58 15.34 6.67
C ALA A 58 -10.75 15.95 7.83
N PRO A 59 -10.51 17.28 7.84
CA PRO A 59 -9.85 17.92 8.98
C PRO A 59 -10.65 17.60 10.24
N PRO A 60 -9.99 17.30 11.37
CA PRO A 60 -10.70 17.01 12.61
C PRO A 60 -11.64 18.18 12.90
N ILE A 61 -12.94 17.89 13.06
CA ILE A 61 -13.90 18.89 13.50
C ILE A 61 -13.51 19.24 14.94
N ILE A 62 -12.68 20.25 15.09
CA ILE A 62 -12.48 20.91 16.38
C ILE A 62 -13.82 21.58 16.65
N VAL A 63 -14.62 21.01 17.56
CA VAL A 63 -15.84 21.65 18.08
C VAL A 63 -15.38 22.84 18.94
N SER A 64 -14.86 23.87 18.29
CA SER A 64 -14.58 25.15 18.90
C SER A 64 -15.91 25.87 19.07
N SER A 65 -16.22 26.17 20.33
CA SER A 65 -17.22 27.15 20.78
C SER A 65 -18.71 26.84 20.57
N LEU A 66 -19.32 26.19 21.57
CA LEU A 66 -20.62 26.64 22.06
C LEU A 66 -20.38 27.90 22.93
N PRO A 67 -21.14 29.00 22.77
CA PRO A 67 -20.97 30.20 23.58
C PRO A 67 -21.46 29.93 25.00
N VAL A 68 -20.53 29.79 25.96
CA VAL A 68 -20.89 29.70 27.37
C VAL A 68 -21.27 31.09 27.89
N SER A 69 -22.47 31.21 28.43
CA SER A 69 -22.99 32.42 29.09
C SER A 69 -22.14 32.77 30.32
N PRO A 70 -21.94 34.05 30.67
CA PRO A 70 -21.00 34.45 31.71
C PRO A 70 -21.59 34.24 33.11
N SER A 71 -20.99 33.35 33.91
CA SER A 71 -21.22 33.24 35.35
C SER A 71 -19.92 33.54 36.11
N PRO A 72 -19.94 34.29 37.23
CA PRO A 72 -18.73 34.84 37.84
C PRO A 72 -18.17 33.92 38.94
N ALA A 73 -17.08 33.21 38.65
CA ALA A 73 -15.95 32.93 39.56
C ALA A 73 -14.99 31.90 38.91
N PRO A 74 -13.66 32.11 38.92
CA PRO A 74 -12.72 31.10 38.43
C PRO A 74 -12.46 30.03 39.51
N PRO A 75 -12.57 28.72 39.22
CA PRO A 75 -12.01 27.69 40.09
C PRO A 75 -10.48 27.61 39.91
N PRO A 76 -9.73 27.18 40.94
CA PRO A 76 -8.27 27.07 40.88
C PRO A 76 -7.83 26.03 39.83
N ALA A 77 -6.70 26.31 39.18
CA ALA A 77 -6.16 25.53 38.07
C ALA A 77 -6.06 24.02 38.37
N PRO A 78 -6.51 23.13 37.47
CA PRO A 78 -6.32 21.70 37.64
C PRO A 78 -4.87 21.32 37.32
N SER A 79 -4.20 20.72 38.30
CA SER A 79 -2.89 20.09 38.15
C SER A 79 -2.91 18.99 37.08
N LEU A 80 -1.86 18.98 36.25
CA LEU A 80 -1.52 17.99 35.21
C LEU A 80 -1.34 16.57 35.81
N SER A 81 -2.43 15.93 36.20
CA SER A 81 -2.41 14.55 36.72
C SER A 81 -3.63 13.79 36.24
N VAL A 82 -3.39 12.90 35.27
CA VAL A 82 -4.24 11.78 34.83
C VAL A 82 -5.62 12.20 34.31
N LEU A 83 -5.68 12.53 33.02
CA LEU A 83 -6.95 12.51 32.30
C LEU A 83 -7.44 11.04 32.21
N PRO A 84 -8.70 10.74 32.59
CA PRO A 84 -9.33 9.46 32.29
C PRO A 84 -9.23 9.15 30.80
N TRP A 85 -9.00 7.89 30.42
CA TRP A 85 -8.89 7.50 29.00
C TRP A 85 -10.12 7.90 28.17
N GLU A 86 -11.29 8.02 28.81
CA GLU A 86 -12.53 8.53 28.22
C GLU A 86 -12.48 10.03 27.86
N ALA A 87 -11.71 10.85 28.60
CA ALA A 87 -11.50 12.26 28.30
C ALA A 87 -10.53 12.46 27.11
N ILE A 88 -9.62 11.51 26.89
CA ILE A 88 -8.76 11.46 25.70
C ILE A 88 -9.57 10.98 24.49
N SER A 89 -10.51 10.04 24.67
CA SER A 89 -11.45 9.61 23.62
C SER A 89 -12.40 10.71 23.13
N GLY A 90 -12.55 11.81 23.86
CA GLY A 90 -13.32 12.98 23.44
C GLY A 90 -12.65 13.84 22.35
N TYR A 91 -11.33 13.76 22.19
CA TYR A 91 -10.55 14.67 21.33
C TYR A 91 -10.14 14.11 19.97
N SER A 92 -10.46 12.84 19.68
CA SER A 92 -10.36 12.35 18.32
C SER A 92 -11.32 11.19 18.11
N LYS A 93 -12.59 11.53 17.90
CA LYS A 93 -13.38 10.72 16.97
C LYS A 93 -12.81 10.98 15.58
N PHE A 94 -11.69 10.33 15.24
CA PHE A 94 -11.57 9.88 13.85
C PHE A 94 -12.85 9.11 13.62
N ASP A 95 -13.76 9.71 12.84
CA ASP A 95 -14.97 9.01 12.48
C ASP A 95 -14.49 7.75 11.79
N ARG A 96 -14.64 6.59 12.44
CA ARG A 96 -14.22 5.30 11.86
C ARG A 96 -15.04 4.98 10.60
N SER A 97 -16.05 5.81 10.28
CA SER A 97 -16.77 5.81 9.02
C SER A 97 -16.09 6.61 7.89
N ASP A 98 -15.08 7.45 8.18
CA ASP A 98 -14.38 8.18 7.12
C ASP A 98 -13.60 7.20 6.25
N VAL A 99 -13.99 7.16 4.99
CA VAL A 99 -13.39 6.30 3.97
C VAL A 99 -12.05 6.86 3.50
N ARG A 100 -11.84 8.17 3.63
CA ARG A 100 -10.68 8.95 3.16
C ARG A 100 -9.45 8.63 4.02
N ALA A 101 -8.56 7.78 3.50
CA ALA A 101 -7.31 7.40 4.16
C ALA A 101 -6.13 8.31 3.77
N GLY A 102 -6.29 9.13 2.73
CA GLY A 102 -5.22 9.92 2.13
C GLY A 102 -4.43 9.18 1.07
N LEU A 103 -3.86 9.95 0.14
CA LEU A 103 -3.10 9.45 -1.00
C LEU A 103 -1.89 8.62 -0.55
N GLN A 104 -1.06 9.16 0.34
CA GLN A 104 0.18 8.49 0.78
C GLN A 104 -0.10 7.14 1.46
N SER A 105 -1.08 7.08 2.36
CA SER A 105 -1.51 5.85 3.03
C SER A 105 -1.96 4.78 2.03
N SER A 106 -2.71 5.19 1.01
CA SER A 106 -3.20 4.30 -0.05
C SER A 106 -2.04 3.79 -0.91
N LEU A 107 -1.08 4.65 -1.26
CA LEU A 107 0.11 4.25 -2.01
C LEU A 107 1.01 3.31 -1.21
N LYS A 108 1.23 3.57 0.09
CA LYS A 108 1.95 2.67 1.00
C LYS A 108 1.30 1.29 1.03
N MET A 109 -0.04 1.23 1.10
CA MET A 109 -0.79 -0.04 1.04
C MET A 109 -0.60 -0.78 -0.29
N PHE A 110 -0.66 -0.08 -1.43
CA PHE A 110 -0.44 -0.70 -2.73
C PHE A 110 0.94 -1.32 -2.82
N ILE A 111 1.98 -0.56 -2.45
CA ILE A 111 3.38 -1.02 -2.43
C ILE A 111 3.54 -2.20 -1.48
N ALA A 112 2.93 -2.16 -0.29
CA ALA A 112 2.99 -3.23 0.69
C ALA A 112 2.39 -4.53 0.14
N HIS A 113 1.21 -4.46 -0.48
CA HIS A 113 0.54 -5.63 -1.06
C HIS A 113 1.33 -6.22 -2.23
N THR A 114 1.75 -5.39 -3.17
CA THR A 114 2.48 -5.85 -4.36
C THR A 114 3.87 -6.39 -4.03
N SER A 115 4.51 -5.90 -2.96
CA SER A 115 5.81 -6.39 -2.52
C SER A 115 5.80 -7.87 -2.09
N GLN A 116 4.65 -8.37 -1.60
CA GLN A 116 4.51 -9.76 -1.16
C GLN A 116 4.75 -10.76 -2.28
N LEU A 117 4.48 -10.39 -3.54
CA LEU A 117 4.76 -11.24 -4.70
C LEU A 117 6.24 -11.65 -4.77
N PHE A 118 7.14 -10.72 -4.45
CA PHE A 118 8.58 -10.92 -4.58
C PHE A 118 9.18 -11.69 -3.41
N LEU A 119 8.56 -11.59 -2.24
CA LEU A 119 9.01 -12.25 -1.01
C LEU A 119 8.64 -13.75 -0.98
N HIS A 120 7.55 -14.12 -1.64
CA HIS A 120 7.05 -15.50 -1.65
C HIS A 120 7.61 -16.34 -2.82
N GLN A 121 8.90 -16.20 -3.16
CA GLN A 121 9.57 -17.11 -4.10
C GLN A 121 9.36 -18.56 -3.65
N GLN A 122 8.44 -19.26 -4.32
CA GLN A 122 8.11 -20.63 -3.93
C GLN A 122 9.26 -21.53 -4.37
N SER A 123 9.95 -22.12 -3.39
CA SER A 123 11.16 -22.95 -3.49
C SER A 123 10.96 -24.31 -4.23
N GLY A 124 10.23 -24.31 -5.34
CA GLY A 124 9.93 -25.54 -6.11
C GLY A 124 9.28 -25.28 -7.46
N SER A 125 9.46 -24.10 -8.04
CA SER A 125 8.76 -23.70 -9.26
C SER A 125 9.34 -24.37 -10.50
N ASN A 126 8.51 -25.10 -11.25
CA ASN A 126 8.83 -25.51 -12.63
C ASN A 126 9.15 -24.28 -13.49
N GLY A 127 10.01 -24.38 -14.51
CA GLY A 127 10.48 -23.22 -15.30
C GLY A 127 9.39 -22.29 -15.85
N HIS A 128 8.22 -22.83 -16.22
CA HIS A 128 7.05 -22.04 -16.66
C HIS A 128 6.47 -21.13 -15.56
N GLN A 129 6.52 -21.57 -14.29
CA GLN A 129 6.03 -20.81 -13.15
C GLN A 129 6.96 -19.63 -12.81
N LEU A 130 8.26 -19.79 -13.09
CA LEU A 130 9.26 -18.74 -12.96
C LEU A 130 9.05 -17.63 -14.00
N GLU A 131 8.82 -17.99 -15.26
CA GLU A 131 8.54 -17.03 -16.34
C GLU A 131 7.30 -16.17 -16.03
N ILE A 132 6.25 -16.82 -15.53
CA ILE A 132 5.05 -16.14 -15.04
C ILE A 132 5.36 -15.15 -13.91
N GLN A 133 6.26 -15.52 -12.99
CA GLN A 133 6.67 -14.66 -11.89
C GLN A 133 7.53 -13.48 -12.38
N VAL A 134 8.42 -13.68 -13.36
CA VAL A 134 9.15 -12.59 -14.04
C VAL A 134 8.18 -11.57 -14.63
N ASP A 135 7.21 -12.06 -15.40
CA ASP A 135 6.25 -11.22 -16.12
C ASP A 135 5.36 -10.43 -15.14
N SER A 136 4.89 -11.08 -14.07
CA SER A 136 4.15 -10.43 -12.98
C SER A 136 5.01 -9.38 -12.27
N GLY A 137 6.27 -9.71 -11.98
CA GLY A 137 7.22 -8.79 -11.36
C GLY A 137 7.50 -7.54 -12.20
N ARG A 138 7.66 -7.71 -13.52
CA ARG A 138 7.81 -6.59 -14.47
C ARG A 138 6.62 -5.65 -14.44
N ARG A 139 5.39 -6.19 -14.41
CA ARG A 139 4.17 -5.37 -14.33
C ARG A 139 4.11 -4.56 -13.02
N ILE A 140 4.52 -5.15 -11.90
CA ILE A 140 4.58 -4.43 -10.62
C ILE A 140 5.64 -3.33 -10.64
N LEU A 141 6.81 -3.57 -11.23
CA LEU A 141 7.83 -2.52 -11.41
C LEU A 141 7.30 -1.37 -12.27
N LYS A 142 6.54 -1.68 -13.32
CA LYS A 142 5.86 -0.68 -14.13
C LYS A 142 4.83 0.12 -13.32
N LEU A 143 4.05 -0.54 -12.45
CA LEU A 143 3.14 0.14 -11.53
C LEU A 143 3.90 1.11 -10.59
N TYR A 144 5.05 0.70 -10.05
CA TYR A 144 5.87 1.58 -9.22
C TYR A 144 6.39 2.79 -9.99
N GLN A 145 6.81 2.60 -11.24
CA GLN A 145 7.17 3.70 -12.13
C GLN A 145 5.99 4.67 -12.34
N GLU A 146 4.80 4.15 -12.61
CA GLU A 146 3.59 4.96 -12.78
C GLU A 146 3.25 5.75 -11.50
N ILE A 147 3.39 5.15 -10.32
CA ILE A 147 3.18 5.82 -9.02
C ILE A 147 4.13 7.02 -8.86
N VAL A 148 5.43 6.81 -9.09
CA VAL A 148 6.46 7.85 -8.94
C VAL A 148 6.31 8.94 -10.00
N GLN A 149 5.87 8.57 -11.20
CA GLN A 149 5.68 9.52 -12.30
C GLN A 149 4.43 10.39 -12.10
N GLN A 150 3.34 9.81 -11.57
CA GLN A 150 2.05 10.49 -11.46
C GLN A 150 1.90 11.28 -10.13
N TRP A 151 2.51 10.81 -9.05
CA TRP A 151 2.29 11.35 -7.70
C TRP A 151 3.58 11.78 -7.01
N THR A 152 3.51 12.86 -6.23
CA THR A 152 4.58 13.26 -5.32
C THR A 152 4.52 12.42 -4.06
N LEU A 153 5.49 11.53 -3.86
CA LEU A 153 5.60 10.71 -2.65
C LEU A 153 6.18 11.53 -1.50
N ASP A 154 5.66 11.30 -0.28
CA ASP A 154 6.30 11.83 0.93
C ASP A 154 7.62 11.07 1.23
N GLY A 155 8.45 11.62 2.11
CA GLY A 155 9.77 11.05 2.40
C GLY A 155 9.70 9.61 2.92
N GLU A 156 8.69 9.28 3.73
CA GLU A 156 8.51 7.93 4.26
C GLU A 156 8.07 6.93 3.20
N THR A 157 7.11 7.30 2.34
CA THR A 157 6.61 6.44 1.25
C THR A 157 7.70 6.23 0.21
N TRP A 158 8.51 7.25 -0.07
CA TRP A 158 9.63 7.13 -1.00
C TRP A 158 10.71 6.19 -0.46
N LEU A 159 11.09 6.34 0.82
CA LEU A 159 12.01 5.41 1.49
C LEU A 159 11.45 3.99 1.54
N TYR A 160 10.16 3.83 1.79
CA TYR A 160 9.51 2.53 1.80
C TYR A 160 9.58 1.86 0.42
N LEU A 161 9.24 2.59 -0.64
CA LEU A 161 9.36 2.10 -2.02
C LEU A 161 10.81 1.71 -2.34
N LEU A 162 11.77 2.57 -2.00
CA LEU A 162 13.19 2.29 -2.22
C LEU A 162 13.65 1.06 -1.44
N SER A 163 13.19 0.89 -0.20
CA SER A 163 13.50 -0.28 0.62
C SER A 163 12.96 -1.56 -0.03
N VAL A 164 11.75 -1.54 -0.59
CA VAL A 164 11.17 -2.68 -1.30
C VAL A 164 11.96 -2.99 -2.56
N LEU A 165 12.35 -1.98 -3.35
CA LEU A 165 13.18 -2.16 -4.55
C LEU A 165 14.57 -2.69 -4.21
N LEU A 166 15.21 -2.15 -3.17
CA LEU A 166 16.52 -2.61 -2.73
C LEU A 166 16.45 -4.04 -2.23
N HIS A 167 15.43 -4.38 -1.44
CA HIS A 167 15.23 -5.75 -0.98
C HIS A 167 15.00 -6.70 -2.16
N LEU A 168 14.19 -6.30 -3.14
CA LEU A 168 14.02 -7.04 -4.39
C LEU A 168 15.35 -7.26 -5.12
N THR A 169 16.17 -6.22 -5.27
CA THR A 169 17.47 -6.31 -5.93
C THR A 169 18.42 -7.23 -5.17
N ILE A 170 18.44 -7.18 -3.84
CA ILE A 170 19.26 -8.08 -3.02
C ILE A 170 18.77 -9.53 -3.19
N THR A 171 17.49 -9.80 -3.02
CA THR A 171 16.92 -11.15 -3.15
C THR A 171 17.09 -11.73 -4.56
N LEU A 172 16.98 -10.90 -5.61
CA LEU A 172 17.19 -11.35 -6.99
C LEU A 172 18.66 -11.53 -7.37
N LEU A 173 19.56 -10.68 -6.89
CA LEU A 173 20.99 -10.74 -7.26
C LEU A 173 21.81 -11.68 -6.36
N TYR A 174 21.39 -11.88 -5.11
CA TYR A 174 22.08 -12.70 -4.11
C TYR A 174 21.34 -14.00 -3.80
N ASP A 175 20.57 -14.54 -4.74
CA ASP A 175 19.94 -15.85 -4.57
C ASP A 175 21.00 -16.89 -4.16
N GLU A 176 20.86 -17.36 -2.93
CA GLU A 176 21.75 -18.22 -2.15
C GLU A 176 21.69 -19.67 -2.65
N SER A 177 21.65 -19.86 -3.97
CA SER A 177 21.59 -21.15 -4.64
C SER A 177 22.47 -21.25 -5.89
N SER A 178 23.39 -20.30 -6.13
CA SER A 178 24.39 -20.39 -7.21
C SER A 178 25.79 -20.78 -6.68
N PRO A 179 26.27 -22.02 -6.91
CA PRO A 179 27.68 -22.30 -7.21
C PRO A 179 28.06 -21.71 -8.61
N PRO A 180 29.34 -21.72 -9.04
CA PRO A 180 29.96 -20.68 -9.88
C PRO A 180 29.60 -20.78 -11.39
N PRO A 181 30.10 -19.86 -12.25
CA PRO A 181 29.31 -19.13 -13.25
C PRO A 181 29.10 -19.94 -14.54
N GLU A 182 28.11 -20.83 -14.61
CA GLU A 182 27.78 -21.51 -15.87
C GLU A 182 26.30 -21.42 -16.27
N ASN A 183 25.40 -20.97 -15.39
CA ASN A 183 23.95 -20.90 -15.69
C ASN A 183 23.29 -19.62 -15.17
N ARG A 184 23.85 -18.44 -15.47
CA ARG A 184 23.16 -17.15 -15.23
C ARG A 184 21.88 -17.00 -16.05
N ASP A 185 21.70 -17.82 -17.07
CA ASP A 185 20.56 -17.79 -17.99
C ASP A 185 19.30 -18.45 -17.39
N THR A 186 19.42 -19.21 -16.29
CA THR A 186 18.29 -19.88 -15.62
C THR A 186 17.85 -19.21 -14.32
N SER A 187 18.60 -18.22 -13.83
CA SER A 187 18.24 -17.48 -12.62
C SER A 187 17.35 -16.28 -12.94
N LEU A 188 16.29 -16.12 -12.15
CA LEU A 188 15.33 -15.01 -12.22
C LEU A 188 16.05 -13.65 -12.25
N GLY A 189 17.10 -13.51 -11.43
CA GLY A 189 17.91 -12.30 -11.37
C GLY A 189 18.73 -12.04 -12.64
N GLY A 190 19.22 -13.10 -13.29
CA GLY A 190 19.96 -12.99 -14.55
C GLY A 190 19.07 -12.55 -15.72
N SER A 191 17.89 -13.16 -15.86
CA SER A 191 16.93 -12.82 -16.92
C SER A 191 16.33 -11.42 -16.76
N ILE A 192 16.04 -11.00 -15.52
CA ILE A 192 15.51 -9.67 -15.24
C ILE A 192 16.59 -8.59 -15.45
N ALA A 193 17.83 -8.85 -15.03
CA ALA A 193 18.93 -7.88 -15.22
C ALA A 193 19.27 -7.65 -16.70
N ASP A 194 19.27 -8.72 -17.50
CA ASP A 194 19.56 -8.62 -18.94
C ASP A 194 18.47 -7.84 -19.69
N GLN A 195 17.21 -8.00 -19.29
CA GLN A 195 16.09 -7.27 -19.90
C GLN A 195 15.83 -5.87 -19.34
N LEU A 196 16.46 -5.48 -18.23
CA LEU A 196 16.39 -4.11 -17.69
C LEU A 196 17.43 -3.17 -18.30
N LEU A 197 18.50 -3.73 -18.89
CA LEU A 197 19.60 -2.99 -19.50
C LEU A 197 19.44 -2.77 -21.02
N GLN A 198 18.31 -3.20 -21.59
CA GLN A 198 17.95 -3.04 -23.00
C GLN A 198 16.80 -2.05 -23.15
#